data_AF-A0A948FQC4-F1
#
_entry.id   AF-A0A948FQC4-F1
#
_cell.length_a   1.000
_cell.length_b   1.000
_cell.length_c   1.000
_cell.angle_alpha   90.00
_cell.angle_beta   90.00
_cell.angle_gamma   90.00
#
_symmetry.space_group_name_H-M   'P 1'
#
loop_
_entity.id
_entity.type
_entity.pdbx_description
1 polymer ?
#
loop_
_entity_poly.entity_id
_entity_poly.type
_entity_poly.pdbx_seq_one_letter_code
_entity_poly.pdbx_strand_id
1 'polypeptide(L)'
;MQNVHFCIYVFDSHSLILCQECYDNCNNLFGCVGLKKKQYCIFNKQYTQEEYEKLVPQLIQKMKTEKERRFFDPAFAAYPYNDSLAIEYFPIEKVKMGEQ
;
A
#
# COMPACT_ATOMS: atom_id res chain seq x y z
N MET A 1 -2.32 -12.25 -14.99
CA MET A 1 -2.99 -12.11 -13.67
C MET A 1 -2.51 -10.80 -13.07
N GLN A 2 -3.43 -9.89 -12.70
CA GLN A 2 -3.06 -8.63 -12.04
C GLN A 2 -2.70 -8.89 -10.58
N ASN A 3 -1.52 -8.43 -10.15
CA ASN A 3 -1.02 -8.58 -8.79
C ASN A 3 -0.99 -7.21 -8.11
N VAL A 4 -2.16 -6.74 -7.65
CA VAL A 4 -2.35 -5.40 -7.07
C VAL A 4 -2.77 -5.55 -5.61
N HIS A 5 -1.91 -5.14 -4.68
CA HIS A 5 -2.13 -5.30 -3.24
C HIS A 5 -2.01 -3.97 -2.51
N PHE A 6 -3.01 -3.65 -1.68
CA PHE A 6 -3.04 -2.44 -0.83
C PHE A 6 -2.79 -1.14 -1.62
N CYS A 7 -3.40 -1.03 -2.79
CA CYS A 7 -3.27 0.14 -3.65
C CYS A 7 -4.56 0.97 -3.67
N ILE A 8 -4.43 2.29 -3.68
CA ILE A 8 -5.57 3.23 -3.70
C ILE A 8 -5.40 4.17 -4.90
N TYR A 9 -6.47 4.42 -5.65
CA TYR A 9 -6.46 5.26 -6.86
C TYR A 9 -5.42 4.84 -7.92
N VAL A 10 -5.44 3.57 -8.30
CA VAL A 10 -4.58 3.01 -9.34
C VAL A 10 -5.42 2.66 -10.56
N PHE A 11 -4.99 3.12 -11.74
CA PHE A 11 -5.67 2.86 -13.02
C PHE A 11 -4.67 2.29 -14.04
N ASP A 12 -5.11 1.30 -14.81
CA ASP A 12 -4.38 0.68 -15.92
C ASP A 12 -2.91 0.37 -15.58
N SER A 13 -2.69 -0.52 -14.61
CA SER A 13 -1.36 -0.83 -14.07
C SER A 13 -1.28 -2.28 -13.56
N HIS A 14 -0.08 -2.87 -13.59
CA HIS A 14 0.15 -4.27 -13.22
C HIS A 14 1.29 -4.41 -12.19
N SER A 15 1.16 -5.38 -11.28
CA SER A 15 2.20 -5.71 -10.28
C SER A 15 2.55 -4.52 -9.37
N LEU A 16 1.57 -4.05 -8.61
CA LEU A 16 1.69 -2.90 -7.71
C LEU A 16 1.42 -3.33 -6.28
N ILE A 17 2.34 -2.99 -5.38
CA ILE A 17 2.22 -3.32 -3.96
C ILE A 17 2.34 -2.03 -3.17
N LEU A 18 1.37 -1.72 -2.31
CA LEU A 18 1.39 -0.57 -1.40
C LEU A 18 1.53 0.78 -2.13
N CYS A 19 0.87 0.95 -3.28
CA CYS A 19 1.00 2.16 -4.10
C CYS A 19 -0.25 3.05 -4.08
N GLN A 20 -0.08 4.36 -4.14
CA GLN A 20 -1.18 5.33 -4.20
C GLN A 20 -1.00 6.32 -5.35
N GLU A 21 -2.09 6.68 -6.02
CA GLU A 21 -2.08 7.73 -7.07
C GLU A 21 -1.03 7.45 -8.17
N CYS A 22 -0.88 6.16 -8.52
CA CYS A 22 -0.02 5.73 -9.61
C CYS A 22 -0.87 5.54 -10.87
N TYR A 23 -0.53 6.25 -11.94
CA TYR A 23 -1.35 6.33 -13.16
C TYR A 23 -0.55 6.02 -14.43
N ASP A 24 -1.28 5.85 -15.52
CA ASP A 24 -0.75 5.73 -16.88
C ASP A 24 0.27 4.59 -17.04
N ASN A 25 -0.17 3.32 -16.97
CA ASN A 25 0.66 2.14 -17.25
C ASN A 25 1.92 2.04 -16.37
N CYS A 26 1.72 2.20 -15.05
CA CYS A 26 2.76 1.90 -14.07
C CYS A 26 2.91 0.39 -13.90
N ASN A 27 4.15 -0.12 -13.87
CA ASN A 27 4.41 -1.55 -13.71
C ASN A 27 5.54 -1.81 -12.72
N ASN A 28 5.41 -2.84 -11.89
CA ASN A 28 6.46 -3.22 -10.93
C ASN A 28 6.82 -2.05 -10.00
N LEU A 29 5.84 -1.60 -9.19
CA LEU A 29 6.07 -0.60 -8.16
C LEU A 29 5.83 -1.19 -6.77
N PHE A 30 6.64 -0.75 -5.81
CA PHE A 30 6.53 -1.11 -4.40
C PHE A 30 6.56 0.16 -3.54
N GLY A 31 5.52 0.41 -2.74
CA GLY A 31 5.48 1.53 -1.80
C GLY A 31 5.54 2.91 -2.46
N CYS A 32 5.03 3.08 -3.67
CA CYS A 32 5.17 4.31 -4.45
C CYS A 32 3.91 5.19 -4.40
N VAL A 33 4.08 6.51 -4.40
CA VAL A 33 3.00 7.50 -4.35
C VAL A 33 3.16 8.53 -5.47
N GLY A 34 2.10 8.77 -6.26
CA GLY A 34 2.04 9.89 -7.21
C GLY A 34 2.87 9.72 -8.49
N LEU A 35 3.17 8.48 -8.89
CA LEU A 35 3.98 8.22 -10.09
C LEU A 35 3.13 8.10 -11.37
N LYS A 36 3.70 8.51 -12.52
CA LYS A 36 3.06 8.38 -13.84
C LYS A 36 4.02 7.75 -14.84
N LYS A 37 3.58 6.72 -15.59
CA LYS A 37 4.38 6.03 -16.62
C LYS A 37 5.75 5.55 -16.11
N LYS A 38 5.80 5.06 -14.87
CA LYS A 38 7.03 4.59 -14.22
C LYS A 38 7.04 3.10 -14.00
N GLN A 39 8.24 2.52 -14.02
CA GLN A 39 8.43 1.10 -13.82
C GLN A 39 9.64 0.82 -12.93
N TYR A 40 9.60 -0.31 -12.22
CA TYR A 40 10.68 -0.77 -11.32
C TYR A 40 11.06 0.28 -10.28
N CYS A 41 10.08 0.78 -9.53
CA CYS A 41 10.35 1.76 -8.48
C CYS A 41 10.01 1.21 -7.09
N ILE A 42 10.83 1.58 -6.11
CA ILE A 42 10.64 1.27 -4.71
C ILE A 42 10.69 2.61 -3.95
N PHE A 43 9.64 2.95 -3.20
CA PHE A 43 9.53 4.22 -2.47
C PHE A 43 9.85 5.44 -3.34
N ASN A 44 9.24 5.50 -4.53
CA ASN A 44 9.44 6.54 -5.56
C ASN A 44 10.83 6.62 -6.20
N LYS A 45 11.78 5.77 -5.81
CA LYS A 45 13.08 5.69 -6.46
C LYS A 45 13.06 4.63 -7.55
N GLN A 46 13.52 4.99 -8.75
CA GLN A 46 13.63 4.07 -9.88
C GLN A 46 14.91 3.24 -9.77
N TYR A 47 14.79 1.95 -10.07
CA TYR A 47 15.86 0.95 -10.05
C TYR A 47 15.96 0.27 -11.41
N THR A 48 17.04 -0.47 -11.62
CA THR A 48 17.07 -1.45 -12.71
C THR A 48 16.12 -2.61 -12.39
N GLN A 49 15.72 -3.36 -13.43
CA GLN A 49 14.87 -4.53 -13.25
C GLN A 49 15.51 -5.56 -12.30
N GLU A 50 16.80 -5.85 -12.47
CA GLU A 50 17.54 -6.82 -11.66
C GLU A 50 17.62 -6.41 -10.19
N GLU A 51 17.86 -5.12 -9.93
CA GLU A 51 17.88 -4.56 -8.57
C GLU A 51 16.50 -4.66 -7.93
N TYR A 52 15.45 -4.30 -8.68
CA TYR A 52 14.07 -4.37 -8.19
C TYR A 52 13.68 -5.80 -7.82
N GLU A 53 13.91 -6.76 -8.71
CA GLU A 53 13.59 -8.17 -8.51
C GLU A 53 14.36 -8.78 -7.32
N LYS A 54 15.56 -8.28 -7.01
CA LYS A 54 16.34 -8.69 -5.83
C LYS A 54 15.87 -8.04 -4.53
N LEU A 55 15.49 -6.76 -4.56
CA LEU A 55 15.16 -5.97 -3.37
C LEU A 55 13.75 -6.23 -2.86
N VAL A 56 12.76 -6.37 -3.75
CA VAL A 56 11.35 -6.49 -3.35
C VAL A 56 11.07 -7.73 -2.50
N PRO A 57 11.54 -8.95 -2.82
CA PRO A 57 11.34 -10.11 -1.97
C PRO A 57 11.91 -9.94 -0.56
N GLN A 58 13.07 -9.28 -0.44
CA GLN A 58 13.69 -9.00 0.87
C GLN A 58 12.87 -8.02 1.69
N LEU A 59 12.28 -7.00 1.05
CA LEU A 59 11.38 -6.04 1.70
C LEU A 59 10.11 -6.74 2.18
N ILE A 60 9.51 -7.59 1.34
CA ILE A 60 8.32 -8.38 1.69
C ILE A 60 8.62 -9.34 2.86
N GLN A 61 9.79 -9.98 2.86
CA GLN A 61 10.20 -10.87 3.96
C GLN A 61 10.41 -10.11 5.28
N LYS A 62 10.88 -8.87 5.22
CA LYS A 62 11.03 -8.00 6.40
C LYS A 62 9.68 -7.52 6.96
N MET A 63 8.63 -7.49 6.15
CA MET A 63 7.26 -7.18 6.61
C MET A 63 6.66 -8.40 7.32
N LYS A 64 6.84 -8.46 8.64
CA LYS A 64 6.49 -9.60 9.50
C LYS A 64 5.04 -9.56 9.97
N THR A 65 4.45 -8.37 10.07
CA THR A 65 3.11 -8.18 10.61
C THR A 65 2.16 -7.59 9.56
N GLU A 66 0.86 -7.88 9.68
CA GLU A 66 -0.17 -7.26 8.85
C GLU A 66 -0.13 -5.73 8.94
N LYS A 67 0.24 -5.21 10.12
CA LYS A 67 0.43 -3.78 10.37
C LYS A 67 1.53 -3.18 9.49
N GLU A 68 2.68 -3.84 9.34
CA GLU A 68 3.77 -3.39 8.46
C GLU A 68 3.43 -3.53 6.97
N ARG A 69 2.45 -4.38 6.65
CA ARG A 69 1.87 -4.53 5.30
C ARG A 69 0.74 -3.54 5.04
N ARG A 70 0.37 -2.70 6.01
CA ARG A 70 -0.50 -1.53 5.79
C ARG A 70 0.39 -0.31 5.63
N PHE A 71 0.44 0.22 4.40
CA PHE A 71 1.20 1.45 4.11
C PHE A 71 0.67 2.64 4.92
N PHE A 72 -0.62 2.60 5.30
CA PHE A 72 -1.27 3.58 6.16
C PHE A 72 -1.71 2.88 7.45
N ASP A 73 -0.90 3.03 8.51
CA ASP A 73 -1.36 2.70 9.86
C ASP A 73 -2.43 3.72 10.26
N PRO A 74 -3.65 3.28 10.62
CA PRO A 74 -4.70 4.17 11.12
C PRO A 74 -4.24 5.05 12.29
N ALA A 75 -3.20 4.65 13.04
CA ALA A 75 -2.61 5.47 14.09
C ALA A 75 -2.02 6.81 13.59
N PHE A 76 -1.69 6.92 12.29
CA PHE A 76 -1.20 8.16 11.68
C PHE A 76 -2.27 8.91 10.90
N ALA A 77 -3.55 8.51 11.01
CA ALA A 77 -4.63 9.21 10.35
C ALA A 77 -4.74 10.65 10.86
N ALA A 78 -4.87 11.60 9.94
CA ALA A 78 -5.08 13.02 10.27
C ALA A 78 -6.46 13.29 10.90
N TYR A 79 -7.39 12.32 10.80
CA TYR A 79 -8.75 12.40 11.28
C TYR A 79 -9.05 11.26 12.25
N PRO A 80 -9.86 11.50 13.29
CA PRO A 80 -10.37 10.44 14.16
C PRO A 80 -11.07 9.35 13.36
N TYR A 81 -10.98 8.10 13.83
CA TYR A 81 -11.58 6.94 13.16
C TYR A 81 -13.06 7.17 12.81
N ASN A 82 -13.82 7.70 13.78
CA ASN A 82 -15.25 7.97 13.69
C ASN A 82 -15.64 9.08 12.72
N ASP A 83 -14.70 9.95 12.36
CA ASP A 83 -14.94 11.11 11.50
C ASP A 83 -14.31 10.92 10.10
N SER A 84 -13.88 9.70 9.79
CA SER A 84 -13.27 9.34 8.50
C SER A 84 -14.01 8.18 7.85
N LEU A 85 -13.79 7.98 6.54
CA LEU A 85 -14.29 6.80 5.83
C LEU A 85 -13.67 5.49 6.35
N ALA A 86 -12.75 5.53 7.32
CA ALA A 86 -12.20 4.34 7.95
C ALA A 86 -13.28 3.46 8.59
N ILE A 87 -14.42 4.02 9.03
CA ILE A 87 -15.55 3.20 9.51
C ILE A 87 -16.08 2.26 8.42
N GLU A 88 -16.19 2.76 7.19
CA GLU A 88 -16.74 1.99 6.07
C GLU A 88 -15.73 0.97 5.55
N TYR A 89 -14.46 1.36 5.46
CA TYR A 89 -13.40 0.51 4.90
C TYR A 89 -12.77 -0.46 5.90
N PHE A 90 -12.75 -0.10 7.19
CA PHE A 90 -12.11 -0.87 8.26
C PHE A 90 -13.00 -0.95 9.51
N PRO A 91 -14.22 -1.51 9.39
CA PRO A 91 -15.16 -1.56 10.50
C PRO A 91 -14.55 -2.28 11.69
N ILE A 92 -14.42 -1.57 12.81
CA ILE A 92 -14.14 -2.19 14.11
C ILE A 92 -15.35 -3.06 14.43
N GLU A 93 -15.22 -4.38 14.27
CA GLU A 93 -16.15 -5.31 14.92
C GLU A 93 -16.14 -4.95 16.40
N LYS A 94 -17.29 -4.52 16.93
CA LYS A 94 -17.45 -4.06 18.31
C LYS A 94 -16.76 -5.05 19.26
N VAL A 95 -15.54 -4.74 19.68
CA VAL A 95 -14.97 -5.33 20.90
C VAL A 95 -15.95 -4.90 21.97
N LYS A 96 -16.69 -5.87 22.50
CA LYS A 96 -17.70 -5.68 23.54
C LYS A 96 -17.13 -4.70 24.56
N MET A 97 -17.69 -3.49 24.58
CA MET A 97 -17.50 -2.54 25.67
C MET A 97 -18.04 -3.24 26.90
N GLY A 98 -17.14 -3.85 27.66
CA GLY A 98 -17.39 -4.21 29.05
C GLY A 98 -17.56 -2.91 29.80
N GLU A 99 -18.80 -2.46 29.92
CA GLU A 99 -19.22 -1.51 30.93
C GLU A 99 -19.06 -2.21 32.29
N GLN A 100 -18.19 -1.64 33.13
CA GLN A 100 -18.38 -1.63 34.59
C GLN A 100 -18.59 -0.18 34.99
#